data_AF-A0A7Z9NT23-F1
#
_entry.id   AF-A0A7Z9NT23-F1
#
_cell.length_a   1.000
_cell.length_b   1.000
_cell.length_c   1.000
_cell.angle_alpha   90.00
_cell.angle_beta   90.00
_cell.angle_gamma   90.00
#
_symmetry.space_group_name_H-M   'P 1'
#
loop_
_entity.id
_entity.type
_entity.pdbx_description
1 polymer ?
#
loop_
_entity_poly.entity_id
_entity_poly.type
_entity_poly.pdbx_seq_one_letter_code
_entity_poly.pdbx_strand_id
1 'polypeptide(L)'
;LGRLHPEYFPKIFGPHENEALDLEGSRTAFEKLTAEINDYAKQRELPAEMSLEEAALGFLCVANEVMVRPIREISVMRGFDIKEHALACFGGAGGQHACAIARELGISKIFAHRFSGILSAYGMGLADIVVEQQEPSAKKLQKNGGSAVLISLLKNLDELAEKAKTELVEQGFNSEQIEIKRYLNLRYQGTDTALMIPEPESKSDYETEITNCELGITESSPELKKNIHQSPDFIGAFKETYRREFGFDLTGREIIVDDLRVRAVAKSPGLKQFKFTGKSGNRGEPDSIPEPEQTSCYFSGGWQETPIYRLEKLSAGQCLQGPVIVMQDTSTILVEPGCSAEITKYGDLILSIQTKTIRDIGTQADPVQVSIFGNLFMSIAEQMGRTLQRTAISTNIKERLDFSCAIFDESGGLVANAPHQPVHLGAMSEAVRQQVKLQGENLREGDVLLTNHPIAGGSHLPDITVITPVWLNNSTADKEKQTGAARPVFYIASRGHHADIGGISPGSMPPFSRELKEEGACIKTFKLVENGIFNEAGITELLLAPGKLKRSSGEPEISGTRLLSDNLSDLKAQVAANQRGIDLLLEMVDHYSLEDTPGLPVVQAYMHHIQNNAEEAVRNM
;
A
#
# COMPACT_ATOMS: atom_id res chain seq x y z
N LEU A 1 10.23 -29.06 7.53
CA LEU A 1 11.05 -27.89 7.10
C LEU A 1 12.31 -27.65 7.93
N GLY A 2 12.40 -28.09 9.20
CA GLY A 2 13.64 -28.00 9.99
C GLY A 2 13.99 -26.62 10.56
N ARG A 3 13.11 -25.61 10.43
CA ARG A 3 13.38 -24.23 10.83
C ARG A 3 13.23 -23.95 12.34
N LEU A 4 12.46 -24.78 13.04
CA LEU A 4 12.21 -24.69 14.48
C LEU A 4 12.58 -26.01 15.16
N HIS A 5 13.16 -25.90 16.35
CA HIS A 5 13.76 -27.01 17.08
C HIS A 5 13.07 -27.18 18.44
N PRO A 6 12.31 -28.28 18.66
CA PRO A 6 11.55 -28.51 19.91
C PRO A 6 12.40 -28.46 21.18
N GLU A 7 13.69 -28.80 21.09
CA GLU A 7 14.61 -28.82 22.23
C GLU A 7 14.96 -27.43 22.80
N TYR A 8 14.90 -26.38 21.98
CA TYR A 8 15.10 -24.98 22.42
C TYR A 8 13.80 -24.22 22.57
N PHE A 9 12.67 -24.84 22.25
CA PHE A 9 11.37 -24.20 22.39
C PHE A 9 10.88 -24.36 23.85
N PRO A 10 10.27 -23.31 24.45
CA PRO A 10 9.68 -23.45 25.78
C PRO A 10 8.68 -24.59 25.85
N LYS A 11 8.79 -25.42 26.89
CA LYS A 11 7.84 -26.51 27.13
C LYS A 11 6.57 -25.95 27.77
N ILE A 12 5.67 -25.44 26.94
CA ILE A 12 4.43 -24.74 27.36
C ILE A 12 3.17 -25.36 26.76
N PHE A 13 3.28 -26.54 26.15
CA PHE A 13 2.17 -27.23 25.50
C PHE A 13 1.58 -28.33 26.37
N GLY A 14 0.48 -28.92 25.88
CA GLY A 14 -0.22 -30.01 26.55
C GLY A 14 -1.13 -29.55 27.70
N PRO A 15 -1.89 -30.47 28.31
CA PRO A 15 -2.86 -30.16 29.36
C PRO A 15 -2.26 -29.54 30.63
N HIS A 16 -0.95 -29.67 30.82
CA HIS A 16 -0.21 -29.19 32.00
C HIS A 16 0.81 -28.09 31.66
N GLU A 17 0.82 -27.57 30.42
CA GLU A 17 1.72 -26.50 29.96
C GLU A 17 3.21 -26.80 30.24
N ASN A 18 3.63 -28.06 30.05
CA ASN A 18 4.98 -28.52 30.35
C ASN A 18 5.54 -29.50 29.29
N GLU A 19 4.86 -29.63 28.15
CA GLU A 19 5.25 -30.50 27.05
C GLU A 19 5.94 -29.70 25.93
N ALA A 20 6.79 -30.36 25.16
CA ALA A 20 7.49 -29.79 24.01
C ALA A 20 6.58 -29.77 22.76
N LEU A 21 7.07 -29.15 21.68
CA LEU A 21 6.42 -29.23 20.38
C LEU A 21 6.41 -30.68 19.85
N ASP A 22 5.27 -31.12 19.33
CA ASP A 22 5.09 -32.44 18.71
C ASP A 22 5.37 -32.39 17.20
N LEU A 23 6.59 -32.78 16.83
CA LEU A 23 7.03 -32.84 15.44
C LEU A 23 6.28 -33.93 14.65
N GLU A 24 6.05 -35.09 15.26
CA GLU A 24 5.42 -36.24 14.59
C GLU A 24 3.93 -36.00 14.35
N GLY A 25 3.25 -35.36 15.30
CA GLY A 25 1.87 -34.89 15.12
C GLY A 25 1.75 -33.92 13.95
N SER A 26 2.68 -32.96 13.86
CA SER A 26 2.73 -32.01 12.74
C SER A 26 3.01 -32.70 11.40
N ARG A 27 3.95 -33.65 11.37
CA ARG A 27 4.28 -34.44 10.18
C ARG A 27 3.06 -35.23 9.70
N THR A 28 2.41 -35.99 10.60
CA THR A 28 1.24 -36.81 10.27
C THR A 28 0.09 -35.97 9.69
N ALA A 29 -0.16 -34.79 10.26
CA ALA A 29 -1.18 -33.88 9.75
C ALA A 29 -0.85 -33.38 8.34
N PHE A 30 0.41 -33.03 8.08
CA PHE A 30 0.86 -32.62 6.75
C PHE A 30 0.89 -33.76 5.73
N GLU A 31 1.18 -35.01 6.13
CA GLU A 31 1.08 -36.18 5.24
C GLU A 31 -0.35 -36.34 4.70
N LYS A 32 -1.34 -36.25 5.60
CA LYS A 32 -2.75 -36.29 5.23
C LYS A 32 -3.13 -35.16 4.27
N LEU A 33 -2.75 -33.92 4.62
CA LEU A 33 -3.06 -32.74 3.81
C LEU A 33 -2.38 -32.79 2.43
N THR A 34 -1.14 -33.26 2.36
CA THR A 34 -0.39 -33.41 1.11
C THR A 34 -1.07 -34.45 0.20
N ALA A 35 -1.57 -35.56 0.77
CA ALA A 35 -2.34 -36.53 0.01
C ALA A 35 -3.63 -35.92 -0.56
N GLU A 36 -4.37 -35.14 0.24
CA GLU A 36 -5.58 -34.42 -0.22
C GLU A 36 -5.26 -33.44 -1.37
N ILE A 37 -4.17 -32.67 -1.25
CA ILE A 37 -3.70 -31.74 -2.29
C ILE A 37 -3.34 -32.49 -3.58
N ASN A 38 -2.59 -33.59 -3.47
CA ASN A 38 -2.15 -34.38 -4.63
C ASN A 38 -3.32 -35.09 -5.32
N ASP A 39 -4.28 -35.60 -4.56
CA ASP A 39 -5.49 -36.21 -5.11
C ASP A 39 -6.34 -35.17 -5.86
N TYR A 40 -6.47 -33.97 -5.30
CA TYR A 40 -7.11 -32.84 -5.98
C TYR A 40 -6.38 -32.43 -7.26
N ALA A 41 -5.05 -32.33 -7.22
CA ALA A 41 -4.23 -31.99 -8.38
C ALA A 41 -4.36 -33.03 -9.51
N LYS A 42 -4.36 -34.33 -9.17
CA LYS A 42 -4.56 -35.43 -10.13
C LYS A 42 -5.92 -35.38 -10.80
N GLN A 43 -6.99 -35.13 -10.04
CA GLN A 43 -8.34 -35.01 -10.58
C GLN A 43 -8.49 -33.87 -11.58
N ARG A 44 -7.60 -32.87 -11.51
CA ARG A 44 -7.62 -31.67 -12.34
C ARG A 44 -6.46 -31.58 -13.35
N GLU A 45 -5.71 -32.66 -13.54
CA GLU A 45 -4.56 -32.72 -14.46
C GLU A 45 -3.53 -31.58 -14.22
N LEU A 46 -3.43 -31.10 -12.97
CA LEU A 46 -2.44 -30.09 -12.58
C LEU A 46 -1.03 -30.72 -12.50
N PRO A 47 0.02 -29.96 -12.85
CA PRO A 47 1.38 -30.49 -12.89
C PRO A 47 1.92 -30.88 -11.49
N ALA A 48 2.69 -31.98 -11.48
CA ALA A 48 3.53 -32.55 -10.41
C ALA A 48 2.83 -32.90 -9.07
N GLU A 49 3.09 -34.13 -8.58
CA GLU A 49 2.80 -34.47 -7.18
C GLU A 49 3.75 -33.72 -6.26
N MET A 50 3.21 -33.05 -5.25
CA MET A 50 4.00 -32.35 -4.22
C MET A 50 4.49 -33.35 -3.18
N SER A 51 5.75 -33.22 -2.77
CA SER A 51 6.26 -33.79 -1.52
C SER A 51 5.66 -33.09 -0.30
N LEU A 52 5.77 -33.73 0.87
CA LEU A 52 5.34 -33.15 2.14
C LEU A 52 6.04 -31.81 2.42
N GLU A 53 7.34 -31.75 2.14
CA GLU A 53 8.14 -30.56 2.33
C GLU A 53 7.75 -29.44 1.37
N GLU A 54 7.43 -29.74 0.12
CA GLU A 54 6.94 -28.76 -0.86
C GLU A 54 5.57 -28.21 -0.46
N ALA A 55 4.65 -29.07 -0.01
CA ALA A 55 3.36 -28.63 0.50
C ALA A 55 3.54 -27.70 1.72
N ALA A 56 4.33 -28.11 2.71
CA ALA A 56 4.61 -27.30 3.89
C ALA A 56 5.31 -25.96 3.55
N LEU A 57 6.25 -25.96 2.59
CA LEU A 57 6.90 -24.75 2.11
C LEU A 57 5.91 -23.86 1.34
N GLY A 58 4.97 -24.43 0.60
CA GLY A 58 3.88 -23.73 -0.09
C GLY A 58 3.01 -22.93 0.88
N PHE A 59 2.60 -23.52 2.00
CA PHE A 59 1.88 -22.80 3.07
C PHE A 59 2.69 -21.62 3.62
N LEU A 60 3.99 -21.79 3.80
CA LEU A 60 4.87 -20.70 4.22
C LEU A 60 4.95 -19.58 3.16
N CYS A 61 5.01 -19.94 1.87
CA CYS A 61 5.01 -18.98 0.78
C CYS A 61 3.71 -18.16 0.76
N VAL A 62 2.56 -18.81 0.91
CA VAL A 62 1.26 -18.14 1.01
C VAL A 62 1.21 -17.22 2.24
N ALA A 63 1.66 -17.68 3.41
CA ALA A 63 1.70 -16.85 4.61
C ALA A 63 2.62 -15.62 4.46
N ASN A 64 3.77 -15.79 3.82
CA ASN A 64 4.69 -14.69 3.51
C ASN A 64 4.02 -13.66 2.59
N GLU A 65 3.34 -14.10 1.53
CA GLU A 65 2.64 -13.20 0.61
C GLU A 65 1.53 -12.41 1.31
N VAL A 66 0.77 -13.07 2.19
CA VAL A 66 -0.27 -12.41 3.00
C VAL A 66 0.34 -11.35 3.92
N MET A 67 1.55 -11.55 4.46
CA MET A 67 2.25 -10.55 5.28
C MET A 67 2.90 -9.43 4.47
N VAL A 68 3.38 -9.72 3.25
CA VAL A 68 3.94 -8.74 2.32
C VAL A 68 2.88 -7.69 1.93
N ARG A 69 1.65 -8.14 1.70
CA ARG A 69 0.52 -7.30 1.27
C ARG A 69 0.30 -6.05 2.12
N PRO A 70 0.04 -6.11 3.44
CA PRO A 70 -0.19 -4.93 4.26
C PRO A 70 1.07 -4.04 4.39
N ILE A 71 2.28 -4.62 4.35
CA ILE A 71 3.53 -3.84 4.37
C ILE A 71 3.65 -2.99 3.10
N ARG A 72 3.39 -3.60 1.94
CA ARG A 72 3.38 -2.93 0.65
C ARG A 72 2.29 -1.86 0.62
N GLU A 73 1.09 -2.23 1.06
CA GLU A 73 -0.07 -1.36 1.11
C GLU A 73 0.18 -0.09 1.94
N ILE A 74 0.56 -0.22 3.21
CA ILE A 74 0.75 0.92 4.13
C ILE A 74 1.87 1.85 3.65
N SER A 75 2.96 1.28 3.17
CA SER A 75 4.13 2.03 2.71
C SER A 75 3.83 2.82 1.43
N VAL A 76 3.21 2.17 0.43
CA VAL A 76 2.88 2.85 -0.83
C VAL A 76 1.70 3.81 -0.66
N MET A 77 0.74 3.53 0.23
CA MET A 77 -0.34 4.48 0.57
C MET A 77 0.17 5.82 1.12
N ARG A 78 1.39 5.84 1.67
CA ARG A 78 2.06 7.05 2.15
C ARG A 78 2.99 7.69 1.10
N GLY A 79 3.09 7.07 -0.07
CA GLY A 79 3.93 7.47 -1.20
C GLY A 79 5.42 7.17 -1.04
N PHE A 80 5.77 6.12 -0.28
CA PHE A 80 7.15 5.69 -0.10
C PHE A 80 7.52 4.52 -1.02
N ASP A 81 8.73 4.56 -1.59
CA ASP A 81 9.35 3.38 -2.21
C ASP A 81 9.89 2.47 -1.11
N ILE A 82 9.39 1.24 -1.08
CA ILE A 82 9.72 0.24 -0.07
C ILE A 82 11.18 -0.20 -0.17
N LYS A 83 11.76 -0.20 -1.38
CA LYS A 83 13.14 -0.67 -1.63
C LYS A 83 14.19 0.19 -0.93
N GLU A 84 13.87 1.45 -0.67
CA GLU A 84 14.71 2.42 0.03
C GLU A 84 14.67 2.26 1.56
N HIS A 85 13.86 1.35 2.10
CA HIS A 85 13.67 1.15 3.53
C HIS A 85 14.37 -0.11 4.05
N ALA A 86 14.62 -0.15 5.35
CA ALA A 86 15.01 -1.37 6.05
C ALA A 86 13.79 -2.05 6.68
N LEU A 87 13.67 -3.38 6.55
CA LEU A 87 12.63 -4.14 7.22
C LEU A 87 13.02 -4.37 8.68
N ALA A 88 12.33 -3.73 9.62
CA ALA A 88 12.49 -4.03 11.04
C ALA A 88 11.65 -5.26 11.40
N CYS A 89 12.28 -6.37 11.81
CA CYS A 89 11.57 -7.59 12.19
C CYS A 89 11.58 -7.80 13.72
N PHE A 90 10.42 -8.18 14.24
CA PHE A 90 10.21 -8.43 15.66
C PHE A 90 9.09 -9.47 15.90
N GLY A 91 8.87 -9.83 17.16
CA GLY A 91 8.03 -10.96 17.56
C GLY A 91 8.77 -12.30 17.43
N GLY A 92 8.28 -13.33 18.14
CA GLY A 92 8.93 -14.64 18.19
C GLY A 92 9.07 -15.32 16.82
N ALA A 93 8.10 -15.12 15.93
CA ALA A 93 8.09 -15.68 14.58
C ALA A 93 8.69 -14.76 13.52
N GLY A 94 8.87 -13.46 13.78
CA GLY A 94 9.28 -12.49 12.75
C GLY A 94 10.59 -12.85 12.06
N GLY A 95 11.57 -13.34 12.83
CA GLY A 95 12.86 -13.80 12.31
C GLY A 95 12.80 -15.01 11.37
N GLN A 96 11.70 -15.79 11.38
CA GLN A 96 11.52 -16.96 10.51
C GLN A 96 11.08 -16.56 9.09
N HIS A 97 10.43 -15.41 8.95
CA HIS A 97 9.82 -14.93 7.71
C HIS A 97 10.57 -13.75 7.10
N ALA A 98 11.43 -13.08 7.87
CA ALA A 98 12.01 -11.79 7.50
C ALA A 98 12.75 -11.82 6.16
N CYS A 99 13.62 -12.82 5.91
CA CYS A 99 14.34 -12.94 4.64
C CYS A 99 13.41 -13.08 3.43
N ALA A 100 12.40 -13.95 3.54
CA ALA A 100 11.43 -14.17 2.46
C ALA A 100 10.61 -12.90 2.19
N ILE A 101 10.04 -12.29 3.24
CA ILE A 101 9.27 -11.04 3.13
C ILE A 101 10.11 -9.92 2.51
N ALA A 102 11.35 -9.73 2.96
CA ALA A 102 12.23 -8.71 2.42
C ALA A 102 12.52 -8.94 0.93
N ARG A 103 12.74 -10.19 0.53
CA ARG A 103 12.98 -10.57 -0.86
C ARG A 103 11.77 -10.24 -1.76
N GLU A 104 10.56 -10.59 -1.33
CA GLU A 104 9.31 -10.27 -2.05
C GLU A 104 9.00 -8.76 -2.10
N LEU A 105 9.44 -7.99 -1.09
CA LEU A 105 9.33 -6.53 -1.07
C LEU A 105 10.46 -5.81 -1.83
N GLY A 106 11.48 -6.53 -2.30
CA GLY A 106 12.68 -5.94 -2.90
C GLY A 106 13.56 -5.17 -1.90
N ILE A 107 13.37 -5.40 -0.60
CA ILE A 107 14.16 -4.77 0.47
C ILE A 107 15.50 -5.48 0.60
N SER A 108 16.59 -4.71 0.54
CA SER A 108 17.95 -5.24 0.63
C SER A 108 18.46 -5.44 2.06
N LYS A 109 17.82 -4.80 3.05
CA LYS A 109 18.29 -4.77 4.44
C LYS A 109 17.19 -5.08 5.45
N ILE A 110 17.49 -5.97 6.38
CA ILE A 110 16.63 -6.28 7.53
C ILE A 110 17.37 -5.88 8.80
N PHE A 111 16.66 -5.27 9.74
CA PHE A 111 17.14 -5.01 11.09
C PHE A 111 16.37 -5.88 12.08
N ALA A 112 17.06 -6.79 12.75
CA ALA A 112 16.50 -7.62 13.81
C ALA A 112 17.15 -7.24 15.15
N HIS A 113 16.38 -6.58 16.02
CA HIS A 113 16.87 -6.21 17.34
C HIS A 113 17.20 -7.47 18.16
N ARG A 114 18.22 -7.41 19.03
CA ARG A 114 18.62 -8.55 19.91
C ARG A 114 17.54 -9.04 20.87
N PHE A 115 16.49 -8.25 21.04
CA PHE A 115 15.31 -8.53 21.85
C PHE A 115 14.05 -8.60 20.99
N SER A 116 14.18 -9.00 19.72
CA SER A 116 13.08 -9.07 18.75
C SER A 116 11.85 -9.80 19.31
N GLY A 117 12.03 -10.90 20.04
CA GLY A 117 10.94 -11.67 20.65
C GLY A 117 10.13 -10.91 21.71
N ILE A 118 10.70 -9.90 22.35
CA ILE A 118 10.07 -9.08 23.41
C ILE A 118 10.16 -7.57 23.12
N LEU A 119 10.30 -7.20 21.84
CA LEU A 119 10.65 -5.84 21.46
C LEU A 119 9.61 -4.80 21.90
N SER A 120 8.33 -5.19 21.97
CA SER A 120 7.25 -4.32 22.47
C SER A 120 7.47 -3.93 23.94
N ALA A 121 7.83 -4.88 24.81
CA ALA A 121 8.12 -4.59 26.21
C ALA A 121 9.39 -3.75 26.37
N TYR A 122 10.41 -4.02 25.55
CA TYR A 122 11.61 -3.19 25.50
C TYR A 122 11.30 -1.75 25.05
N GLY A 123 10.46 -1.59 24.03
CA GLY A 123 9.99 -0.28 23.53
C GLY A 123 9.21 0.50 24.59
N MET A 124 8.35 -0.16 25.37
CA MET A 124 7.66 0.46 26.51
C MET A 124 8.64 0.99 27.55
N GLY A 125 9.74 0.27 27.83
CA GLY A 125 10.79 0.72 28.75
C GLY A 125 11.69 1.84 28.20
N LEU A 126 11.69 2.06 26.88
CA LEU A 126 12.39 3.15 26.20
C LEU A 126 11.52 4.38 25.94
N ALA A 127 10.21 4.25 26.02
CA ALA A 127 9.28 5.30 25.63
C ALA A 127 9.45 6.56 26.48
N ASP A 128 9.52 7.71 25.81
CA ASP A 128 9.42 9.01 26.45
C ASP A 128 8.01 9.25 27.00
N ILE A 129 7.89 10.13 27.99
CA ILE A 129 6.59 10.55 28.49
C ILE A 129 6.07 11.67 27.61
N VAL A 130 4.87 11.48 27.06
CA VAL A 130 4.28 12.37 26.07
C VAL A 130 2.97 12.94 26.60
N VAL A 131 2.82 14.26 26.52
CA VAL A 131 1.54 14.96 26.69
C VAL A 131 1.14 15.56 25.35
N GLU A 132 -0.08 15.29 24.90
CA GLU A 132 -0.65 15.90 23.70
C GLU A 132 -1.78 16.85 24.06
N GLN A 133 -1.74 18.06 23.51
CA GLN A 133 -2.77 19.07 23.62
C GLN A 133 -3.26 19.43 22.21
N GLN A 134 -4.57 19.56 22.02
CA GLN A 134 -5.16 19.87 20.71
C GLN A 134 -6.31 20.87 20.83
N GLU A 135 -6.49 21.70 19.80
CA GLU A 135 -7.55 22.70 19.70
C GLU A 135 -8.18 22.69 18.29
N PRO A 136 -9.50 22.52 18.16
CA PRO A 136 -10.16 22.55 16.86
C PRO A 136 -10.10 23.92 16.20
N SER A 137 -10.06 23.93 14.88
CA SER A 137 -10.08 25.14 14.06
C SER A 137 -10.95 24.94 12.82
N ALA A 138 -11.33 26.05 12.21
CA ALA A 138 -11.95 26.07 10.88
C ALA A 138 -11.39 27.23 10.04
N LYS A 139 -10.19 27.70 10.39
CA LYS A 139 -9.56 28.86 9.76
C LYS A 139 -9.03 28.47 8.37
N LYS A 140 -9.10 29.42 7.45
CA LYS A 140 -8.62 29.26 6.07
C LYS A 140 -7.18 29.73 5.97
N LEU A 141 -6.28 28.88 5.48
CA LEU A 141 -4.87 29.19 5.31
C LEU A 141 -4.63 29.63 3.86
N GLN A 142 -4.26 30.91 3.66
CA GLN A 142 -4.08 31.52 2.33
C GLN A 142 -2.62 31.93 2.07
N LYS A 143 -2.15 31.73 0.83
CA LYS A 143 -0.75 31.95 0.40
C LYS A 143 -0.32 33.43 0.40
N ASN A 144 -1.19 34.36 0.00
CA ASN A 144 -0.80 35.75 -0.30
C ASN A 144 -1.48 36.83 0.58
N GLY A 145 -2.15 36.43 1.67
CA GLY A 145 -2.80 37.35 2.61
C GLY A 145 -2.91 36.82 4.05
N GLY A 146 -2.32 35.64 4.32
CA GLY A 146 -2.54 34.84 5.53
C GLY A 146 -1.71 35.22 6.76
N SER A 147 -0.99 36.35 6.76
CA SER A 147 -0.13 36.75 7.88
C SER A 147 -0.90 36.78 9.21
N ALA A 148 -2.07 37.41 9.28
CA ALA A 148 -2.83 37.51 10.52
C ALA A 148 -3.40 36.17 11.02
N VAL A 149 -3.90 35.32 10.11
CA VAL A 149 -4.43 33.99 10.45
C VAL A 149 -3.30 33.08 10.94
N LEU A 150 -2.19 33.05 10.20
CA LEU A 150 -1.02 32.27 10.58
C LEU A 150 -0.44 32.76 11.92
N ILE A 151 -0.30 34.07 12.13
CA ILE A 151 0.15 34.64 13.42
C ILE A 151 -0.78 34.20 14.56
N SER A 152 -2.11 34.23 14.34
CA SER A 152 -3.06 33.74 15.32
C SER A 152 -2.92 32.23 15.59
N LEU A 153 -2.69 31.41 14.56
CA LEU A 153 -2.49 29.97 14.72
C LEU A 153 -1.20 29.67 15.48
N LEU A 154 -0.11 30.36 15.16
CA LEU A 154 1.16 30.23 15.86
C LEU A 154 1.02 30.62 17.34
N LYS A 155 0.31 31.72 17.63
CA LYS A 155 0.00 32.10 19.02
C LYS A 155 -0.78 31.01 19.75
N ASN A 156 -1.81 30.43 19.13
CA ASN A 156 -2.58 29.34 19.75
C ASN A 156 -1.69 28.09 19.97
N LEU A 157 -0.79 27.77 19.04
CA LEU A 157 0.19 26.69 19.22
C LEU A 157 1.13 26.97 20.40
N ASP A 158 1.58 28.21 20.60
CA ASP A 158 2.41 28.60 21.75
C ASP A 158 1.64 28.43 23.08
N GLU A 159 0.36 28.82 23.11
CA GLU A 159 -0.50 28.63 24.29
C GLU A 159 -0.73 27.14 24.59
N LEU A 160 -0.92 26.30 23.57
CA LEU A 160 -1.02 24.83 23.75
C LEU A 160 0.31 24.22 24.20
N ALA A 161 1.44 24.72 23.70
CA ALA A 161 2.76 24.27 24.11
C ALA A 161 3.05 24.54 25.59
N GLU A 162 2.72 25.74 26.08
CA GLU A 162 2.88 26.07 27.49
C GLU A 162 1.96 25.22 28.39
N LYS A 163 0.72 24.93 27.96
CA LYS A 163 -0.15 23.99 28.67
C LYS A 163 0.45 22.58 28.74
N ALA A 164 0.88 22.02 27.60
CA ALA A 164 1.46 20.68 27.54
C ALA A 164 2.75 20.57 28.37
N LYS A 165 3.58 21.62 28.34
CA LYS A 165 4.80 21.73 29.15
C LYS A 165 4.49 21.81 30.64
N THR A 166 3.50 22.60 31.04
CA THR A 166 3.08 22.74 32.44
C THR A 166 2.65 21.40 33.02
N GLU A 167 1.87 20.62 32.26
CA GLU A 167 1.43 19.28 32.68
C GLU A 167 2.60 18.32 32.91
N LEU A 168 3.62 18.32 32.03
CA LEU A 168 4.84 17.52 32.25
C LEU A 168 5.66 18.03 33.44
N VAL A 169 5.72 19.34 33.68
CA VAL A 169 6.39 19.90 34.86
C VAL A 169 5.68 19.49 36.15
N GLU A 170 4.34 19.45 36.17
CA GLU A 170 3.54 18.96 37.29
C GLU A 170 3.75 17.47 37.56
N GLN A 171 4.07 16.68 36.52
CA GLN A 171 4.49 15.28 36.63
C GLN A 171 5.95 15.11 37.13
N GLY A 172 6.67 16.21 37.37
CA GLY A 172 8.00 16.22 37.96
C GLY A 172 9.17 16.30 36.97
N PHE A 173 8.92 16.61 35.69
CA PHE A 173 9.98 16.79 34.69
C PHE A 173 10.51 18.23 34.67
N ASN A 174 11.82 18.40 34.47
CA ASN A 174 12.38 19.75 34.32
C ASN A 174 12.06 20.32 32.95
N SER A 175 11.82 21.64 32.89
CA SER A 175 11.52 22.35 31.64
C SER A 175 12.57 22.15 30.54
N GLU A 176 13.84 21.96 30.91
CA GLU A 176 14.96 21.74 29.99
C GLU A 176 14.97 20.34 29.35
N GLN A 177 14.21 19.39 29.91
CA GLN A 177 14.10 18.01 29.42
C GLN A 177 12.90 17.79 28.50
N ILE A 178 12.10 18.84 28.27
CA ILE A 178 10.85 18.80 27.52
C ILE A 178 11.08 19.38 26.12
N GLU A 179 10.86 18.55 25.10
CA GLU A 179 10.85 18.95 23.70
C GLU A 179 9.41 19.20 23.24
N ILE A 180 9.17 20.29 22.50
CA ILE A 180 7.86 20.65 21.95
C ILE A 180 7.84 20.39 20.45
N LYS A 181 6.83 19.66 19.98
CA LYS A 181 6.54 19.43 18.56
C LYS A 181 5.17 20.00 18.22
N ARG A 182 5.10 20.86 17.20
CA ARG A 182 3.88 21.56 16.76
C ARG A 182 3.41 21.01 15.42
N TYR A 183 2.10 20.88 15.26
CA TYR A 183 1.47 20.34 14.06
C TYR A 183 0.20 21.13 13.71
N LEU A 184 -0.09 21.23 12.42
CA LEU A 184 -1.41 21.62 11.92
C LEU A 184 -2.02 20.45 11.16
N ASN A 185 -3.27 20.10 11.48
CA ASN A 185 -4.05 19.17 10.69
C ASN A 185 -4.75 19.96 9.57
N LEU A 186 -4.33 19.73 8.33
CA LEU A 186 -4.71 20.52 7.16
C LEU A 186 -5.46 19.68 6.14
N ARG A 187 -6.48 20.25 5.51
CA ARG A 187 -7.25 19.60 4.43
C ARG A 187 -7.71 20.59 3.38
N TYR A 188 -8.08 20.10 2.21
CA TYR A 188 -8.77 20.92 1.23
C TYR A 188 -10.23 21.12 1.61
N GLN A 189 -10.78 22.31 1.34
CA GLN A 189 -12.18 22.62 1.55
C GLN A 189 -13.07 21.63 0.78
N GLY A 190 -14.03 21.02 1.49
CA GLY A 190 -14.90 19.98 0.94
C GLY A 190 -14.33 18.57 1.00
N THR A 191 -13.11 18.40 1.51
CA THR A 191 -12.55 17.08 1.86
C THR A 191 -12.57 16.92 3.39
N ASP A 192 -12.69 15.70 3.92
CA ASP A 192 -12.66 15.44 5.38
C ASP A 192 -11.38 14.72 5.85
N THR A 193 -10.45 14.44 4.95
CA THR A 193 -9.15 13.84 5.32
C THR A 193 -8.15 14.95 5.62
N ALA A 194 -7.92 15.20 6.91
CA ALA A 194 -6.85 16.07 7.35
C ALA A 194 -5.51 15.33 7.38
N LEU A 195 -4.47 15.97 6.84
CA LEU A 195 -3.09 15.53 6.93
C LEU A 195 -2.42 16.26 8.09
N MET A 196 -1.74 15.51 8.96
CA MET A 196 -0.96 16.06 10.06
C MET A 196 0.36 16.60 9.55
N ILE A 197 0.47 17.92 9.45
CA ILE A 197 1.64 18.60 8.92
C ILE A 197 2.49 19.10 10.09
N PRO A 198 3.69 18.54 10.31
CA PRO A 198 4.62 19.07 11.31
C PRO A 198 5.02 20.48 10.93
N GLU A 199 5.30 21.32 11.92
CA GLU A 199 5.93 22.61 11.70
C GLU A 199 7.25 22.41 10.95
N PRO A 200 7.39 22.95 9.72
CA PRO A 200 8.64 22.83 8.98
C PRO A 200 9.77 23.54 9.73
N GLU A 201 10.92 22.88 9.85
CA GLU A 201 12.12 23.50 10.38
C GLU A 201 12.46 24.74 9.54
N SER A 202 12.86 25.84 10.19
CA SER A 202 13.43 26.95 9.43
C SER A 202 14.66 26.40 8.72
N LYS A 203 14.70 26.46 7.39
CA LYS A 203 15.93 26.20 6.64
C LYS A 203 16.96 27.23 7.09
N SER A 204 17.73 26.93 8.13
CA SER A 204 19.08 27.42 8.23
C SER A 204 19.77 26.82 7.02
N ASP A 205 20.40 27.64 6.18
CA ASP A 205 21.27 27.17 5.11
C ASP A 205 22.23 26.14 5.71
N TYR A 206 21.92 24.85 5.55
CA TYR A 206 22.91 23.82 5.70
C TYR A 206 23.86 24.10 4.55
N GLU A 207 25.04 24.55 4.92
CA GLU A 207 26.21 24.62 4.06
C GLU A 207 26.23 23.35 3.21
N THR A 208 25.91 23.51 1.93
CA THR A 208 26.47 22.65 0.91
C THR A 208 27.98 22.78 1.09
N GLU A 209 28.62 21.77 1.68
CA GLU A 209 30.06 21.56 1.59
C GLU A 209 30.44 21.27 0.13
N ILE A 210 30.25 22.25 -0.75
CA ILE A 210 30.97 22.52 -1.99
C ILE A 210 30.97 24.05 -2.09
N THR A 211 31.97 24.69 -1.49
CA THR A 211 32.18 26.13 -1.61
C THR A 211 32.50 26.48 -3.06
N ASN A 212 31.90 27.56 -3.56
CA ASN A 212 32.26 28.24 -4.81
C ASN A 212 33.65 28.92 -4.75
N CYS A 213 34.63 28.30 -4.08
CA CYS A 213 36.02 28.75 -4.02
C CYS A 213 36.89 28.15 -5.14
N GLU A 214 36.37 28.08 -6.37
CA GLU A 214 37.19 27.86 -7.59
C GLU A 214 36.91 28.85 -8.73
N LEU A 215 36.05 29.87 -8.54
CA LEU A 215 35.73 30.83 -9.61
C LEU A 215 35.98 32.31 -9.30
N GLY A 216 36.64 32.65 -8.18
CA GLY A 216 37.29 33.96 -8.03
C GLY A 216 36.39 35.20 -8.23
N ILE A 217 35.12 35.14 -7.82
CA ILE A 217 34.22 36.30 -7.87
C ILE A 217 34.15 36.94 -6.48
N THR A 218 34.64 38.17 -6.38
CA THR A 218 34.62 39.00 -5.18
C THR A 218 33.22 39.48 -4.84
N GLU A 219 32.87 39.40 -3.56
CA GLU A 219 31.63 39.88 -2.94
C GLU A 219 31.27 41.31 -3.36
N SER A 220 30.01 41.52 -3.75
CA SER A 220 29.35 42.81 -3.59
C SER A 220 27.83 42.63 -3.67
N SER A 221 27.19 42.41 -2.52
CA SER A 221 25.85 42.94 -2.30
C SER A 221 25.57 43.13 -0.81
N PRO A 222 25.37 44.38 -0.34
CA PRO A 222 25.02 44.70 1.05
C PRO A 222 23.54 44.44 1.32
N GLU A 223 23.05 43.25 1.00
CA GLU A 223 21.67 42.81 1.27
C GLU A 223 21.60 41.81 2.45
N LEU A 224 22.75 41.48 3.05
CA LEU A 224 22.89 40.59 4.21
C LEU A 224 22.52 41.25 5.55
N LYS A 225 21.46 42.07 5.60
CA LYS A 225 20.93 42.63 6.84
C LYS A 225 19.39 42.67 6.84
N LYS A 226 18.76 41.50 7.00
CA LYS A 226 17.51 41.27 7.78
C LYS A 226 17.07 39.80 7.65
N ASN A 227 17.68 38.89 8.41
CA ASN A 227 17.02 37.62 8.74
C ASN A 227 15.96 37.90 9.80
N ILE A 228 14.80 38.39 9.36
CA ILE A 228 13.57 38.39 10.14
C ILE A 228 12.97 36.99 9.97
N HIS A 229 12.81 36.27 11.08
CA HIS A 229 12.09 35.00 11.22
C HIS A 229 11.14 34.68 10.05
N GLN A 230 11.59 33.83 9.13
CA GLN A 230 10.74 33.34 8.05
C GLN A 230 9.67 32.45 8.69
N SER A 231 8.40 32.83 8.57
CA SER A 231 7.30 32.04 9.12
C SER A 231 7.27 30.64 8.48
N PRO A 232 6.91 29.59 9.24
CA PRO A 232 6.86 28.22 8.73
C PRO A 232 5.89 28.08 7.55
N ASP A 233 6.34 27.45 6.47
CA ASP A 233 5.52 27.22 5.27
C ASP A 233 4.68 25.93 5.38
N PHE A 234 3.66 25.98 6.24
CA PHE A 234 2.69 24.89 6.37
C PHE A 234 1.94 24.57 5.07
N ILE A 235 1.73 25.56 4.19
CA ILE A 235 1.05 25.36 2.90
C ILE A 235 1.92 24.51 1.97
N GLY A 236 3.21 24.86 1.85
CA GLY A 236 4.17 24.11 1.05
C GLY A 236 4.29 22.67 1.53
N ALA A 237 4.51 22.48 2.84
CA ALA A 237 4.62 21.15 3.44
C ALA A 237 3.33 20.31 3.29
N PHE A 238 2.15 20.95 3.43
CA PHE A 238 0.87 20.30 3.14
C PHE A 238 0.78 19.84 1.69
N LYS A 239 1.07 20.71 0.72
CA LYS A 239 1.00 20.37 -0.71
C LYS A 239 2.02 19.31 -1.13
N GLU A 240 3.19 19.29 -0.50
CA GLU A 240 4.18 18.23 -0.71
C GLU A 240 3.67 16.89 -0.17
N THR A 241 3.21 16.87 1.09
CA THR A 241 2.62 15.68 1.72
C THR A 241 1.40 15.19 0.95
N TYR A 242 0.50 16.09 0.54
CA TYR A 242 -0.71 15.78 -0.22
C TYR A 242 -0.38 15.20 -1.60
N ARG A 243 0.57 15.79 -2.35
CA ARG A 243 1.01 15.23 -3.64
C ARG A 243 1.68 13.87 -3.47
N ARG A 244 2.47 13.68 -2.41
CA ARG A 244 3.09 12.39 -2.11
C ARG A 244 2.04 11.32 -1.82
N GLU A 245 1.02 11.64 -1.04
CA GLU A 245 -0.03 10.66 -0.65
C GLU A 245 -1.10 10.43 -1.72
N PHE A 246 -1.43 11.44 -2.52
CA PHE A 246 -2.57 11.40 -3.45
C PHE A 246 -2.20 11.54 -4.94
N GLY A 247 -0.96 11.91 -5.27
CA GLY A 247 -0.47 12.00 -6.65
C GLY A 247 -0.86 13.25 -7.43
N PHE A 248 -1.71 14.13 -6.86
CA PHE A 248 -2.16 15.37 -7.50
C PHE A 248 -2.39 16.49 -6.48
N ASP A 249 -2.72 17.69 -6.99
CA ASP A 249 -3.13 18.84 -6.18
C ASP A 249 -4.57 19.25 -6.52
N LEU A 250 -5.38 19.61 -5.52
CA LEU A 250 -6.73 20.13 -5.75
C LEU A 250 -6.66 21.64 -6.01
N THR A 251 -6.64 22.01 -7.29
CA THR A 251 -6.60 23.42 -7.70
C THR A 251 -7.96 24.10 -7.44
N GLY A 252 -7.92 25.40 -7.11
CA GLY A 252 -9.14 26.19 -6.86
C GLY A 252 -9.85 25.93 -5.52
N ARG A 253 -9.29 25.09 -4.64
CA ARG A 253 -9.82 24.82 -3.30
C ARG A 253 -8.99 25.51 -2.22
N GLU A 254 -9.65 26.03 -1.19
CA GLU A 254 -8.98 26.60 -0.02
C GLU A 254 -8.42 25.51 0.89
N ILE A 255 -7.34 25.80 1.63
CA ILE A 255 -6.81 24.91 2.67
C ILE A 255 -7.43 25.31 4.01
N ILE A 256 -8.03 24.35 4.70
CA ILE A 256 -8.67 24.50 6.01
C ILE A 256 -7.76 23.90 7.06
N VAL A 257 -7.59 24.63 8.17
CA VAL A 257 -7.01 24.10 9.40
C VAL A 257 -8.14 23.45 10.20
N ASP A 258 -8.07 22.13 10.39
CA ASP A 258 -9.09 21.35 11.08
C ASP A 258 -8.84 21.35 12.60
N ASP A 259 -7.58 21.22 13.01
CA ASP A 259 -7.14 21.44 14.38
C ASP A 259 -5.64 21.75 14.44
N LEU A 260 -5.26 22.31 15.59
CA LEU A 260 -3.90 22.58 16.00
C LEU A 260 -3.52 21.50 17.02
N ARG A 261 -2.33 20.92 16.90
CA ARG A 261 -1.84 19.91 17.83
C ARG A 261 -0.43 20.24 18.30
N VAL A 262 -0.22 20.09 19.60
CA VAL A 262 1.10 20.16 20.23
C VAL A 262 1.37 18.87 20.98
N ARG A 263 2.57 18.33 20.79
CA ARG A 263 3.10 17.20 21.51
C ARG A 263 4.31 17.66 22.32
N ALA A 264 4.20 17.61 23.64
CA ALA A 264 5.32 17.80 24.55
C ALA A 264 5.90 16.43 24.93
N VAL A 265 7.22 16.28 24.83
CA VAL A 265 7.93 15.02 25.03
C VAL A 265 8.99 15.22 26.12
N ALA A 266 8.84 14.57 27.26
CA ALA A 266 9.83 14.56 28.32
C ALA A 266 10.70 13.31 28.23
N LYS A 267 12.02 13.50 28.15
CA LYS A 267 12.97 12.38 28.12
C LYS A 267 13.02 11.69 29.48
N SER A 268 12.62 10.42 29.52
CA SER A 268 12.79 9.57 30.70
C SER A 268 14.21 9.02 30.75
N PRO A 269 14.84 8.82 31.93
CA PRO A 269 16.15 8.18 32.02
C PRO A 269 16.19 6.76 31.45
N GLY A 270 15.02 6.13 31.22
CA GLY A 270 14.77 4.98 30.35
C GLY A 270 15.66 3.75 30.54
N LEU A 271 15.40 2.69 29.76
CA LEU A 271 16.40 1.65 29.56
C LEU A 271 17.58 2.21 28.77
N LYS A 272 18.81 1.91 29.19
CA LYS A 272 20.02 2.30 28.43
C LYS A 272 20.49 1.13 27.58
N GLN A 273 20.78 1.41 26.31
CA GLN A 273 21.44 0.45 25.44
C GLN A 273 22.88 0.21 25.92
N PHE A 274 23.27 -1.06 26.07
CA PHE A 274 24.61 -1.45 26.47
C PHE A 274 25.32 -2.17 25.34
N LYS A 275 26.64 -1.97 25.24
CA LYS A 275 27.46 -2.65 24.23
C LYS A 275 27.41 -4.15 24.47
N PHE A 276 27.30 -4.89 23.37
CA PHE A 276 27.36 -6.33 23.39
C PHE A 276 28.82 -6.76 23.57
N THR A 277 29.15 -7.21 24.78
CA THR A 277 30.42 -7.84 25.06
C THR A 277 30.25 -9.34 24.79
N GLY A 278 30.67 -9.80 23.61
CA GLY A 278 31.01 -11.21 23.43
C GLY A 278 32.07 -11.59 24.47
N LYS A 279 32.17 -12.86 24.85
CA LYS A 279 33.29 -13.30 25.71
C LYS A 279 34.59 -12.95 25.01
N SER A 280 35.25 -11.90 25.49
CA SER A 280 36.59 -11.45 25.07
C SER A 280 37.53 -12.65 25.02
N GLY A 281 37.76 -13.21 23.83
CA GLY A 281 39.03 -13.82 23.51
C GLY A 281 40.12 -12.76 23.68
N ASN A 282 41.31 -13.19 24.09
CA ASN A 282 42.45 -12.29 24.32
C ASN A 282 42.58 -11.28 23.17
N ARG A 283 42.69 -9.99 23.52
CA ARG A 283 42.87 -8.87 22.57
C ARG A 283 43.99 -9.21 21.57
N GLY A 284 43.63 -9.49 20.32
CA GLY A 284 44.60 -9.63 19.23
C GLY A 284 44.22 -10.57 18.09
N GLU A 285 43.34 -11.54 18.31
CA GLU A 285 42.85 -12.45 17.26
C GLU A 285 41.35 -12.19 16.99
N PRO A 286 40.88 -12.27 15.73
CA PRO A 286 39.45 -12.27 15.48
C PRO A 286 38.81 -13.43 16.25
N ASP A 287 37.86 -13.13 17.13
CA ASP A 287 37.11 -14.16 17.87
C ASP A 287 36.59 -15.18 16.84
N SER A 288 37.15 -16.39 16.87
CA SER A 288 36.74 -17.47 15.97
C SER A 288 35.25 -17.74 16.19
N ILE A 289 34.49 -17.87 15.11
CA ILE A 289 33.08 -18.26 15.19
C ILE A 289 33.03 -19.61 15.96
N PRO A 290 32.23 -19.72 17.04
CA PRO A 290 32.17 -20.94 17.84
C PRO A 290 31.73 -22.14 16.99
N GLU A 291 32.01 -23.37 17.42
CA GLU A 291 31.46 -24.54 16.74
C GLU A 291 29.92 -24.52 16.81
N PRO A 292 29.22 -24.58 15.66
CA PRO A 292 27.76 -24.61 15.63
C PRO A 292 27.22 -26.01 15.95
N GLU A 293 25.99 -26.04 16.46
CA GLU A 293 25.17 -27.25 16.41
C GLU A 293 24.66 -27.40 14.96
N GLN A 294 24.54 -28.63 14.44
CA GLN A 294 24.18 -28.87 13.04
C GLN A 294 22.73 -29.35 12.92
N THR A 295 22.02 -28.86 11.91
CA THR A 295 20.70 -29.33 11.51
C THR A 295 20.57 -29.29 9.98
N SER A 296 19.41 -29.70 9.46
CA SER A 296 19.04 -29.54 8.06
C SER A 296 17.75 -28.74 7.95
N CYS A 297 17.71 -27.75 7.05
CA CYS A 297 16.51 -26.99 6.71
C CYS A 297 16.10 -27.24 5.27
N TYR A 298 14.80 -27.28 5.02
CA TYR A 298 14.24 -27.38 3.67
C TYR A 298 13.96 -25.98 3.09
N PHE A 299 14.51 -25.72 1.91
CA PHE A 299 14.29 -24.53 1.10
C PHE A 299 13.79 -24.91 -0.29
N SER A 300 13.60 -23.95 -1.19
CA SER A 300 13.16 -24.24 -2.58
C SER A 300 14.11 -25.13 -3.36
N GLY A 301 15.40 -25.15 -3.00
CA GLY A 301 16.41 -26.05 -3.58
C GLY A 301 16.55 -27.40 -2.87
N GLY A 302 15.64 -27.75 -1.96
CA GLY A 302 15.70 -28.96 -1.15
C GLY A 302 16.31 -28.76 0.23
N TRP A 303 16.69 -29.87 0.86
CA TRP A 303 17.34 -29.91 2.17
C TRP A 303 18.78 -29.39 2.09
N GLN A 304 19.16 -28.51 3.01
CA GLN A 304 20.50 -27.95 3.13
C GLN A 304 20.96 -27.99 4.59
N GLU A 305 22.21 -28.43 4.81
CA GLU A 305 22.89 -28.33 6.10
C GLU A 305 22.88 -26.88 6.58
N THR A 306 22.41 -26.67 7.80
CA THR A 306 22.16 -25.35 8.37
C THR A 306 22.74 -25.31 9.79
N PRO A 307 23.83 -24.58 10.03
CA PRO A 307 24.37 -24.42 11.37
C PRO A 307 23.42 -23.61 12.28
N ILE A 308 23.44 -23.93 13.56
CA ILE A 308 22.70 -23.25 14.63
C ILE A 308 23.70 -22.54 15.55
N TYR A 309 23.55 -21.23 15.68
CA TYR A 309 24.30 -20.41 16.62
C TYR A 309 23.39 -19.82 17.70
N ARG A 310 23.84 -19.88 18.95
CA ARG A 310 23.25 -19.11 20.04
C ARG A 310 23.83 -17.70 20.01
N LEU A 311 22.97 -16.68 19.93
CA LEU A 311 23.41 -15.27 19.83
C LEU A 311 24.40 -14.89 20.94
N GLU A 312 24.19 -15.38 22.16
CA GLU A 312 25.04 -15.17 23.33
C GLU A 312 26.49 -15.68 23.20
N LYS A 313 26.76 -16.58 22.24
CA LYS A 313 28.09 -17.13 21.96
C LYS A 313 28.81 -16.39 20.82
N LEU A 314 28.13 -15.46 20.14
CA LEU A 314 28.70 -14.66 19.05
C LEU A 314 29.31 -13.36 19.60
N SER A 315 30.11 -12.69 18.77
CA SER A 315 30.76 -11.41 19.06
C SER A 315 30.36 -10.34 18.04
N ALA A 316 30.42 -9.08 18.45
CA ALA A 316 30.17 -7.94 17.57
C ALA A 316 31.14 -7.92 16.37
N GLY A 317 30.62 -7.61 15.18
CA GLY A 317 31.35 -7.60 13.91
C GLY A 317 31.46 -8.96 13.22
N GLN A 318 30.98 -10.05 13.85
CA GLN A 318 30.95 -11.35 13.18
C GLN A 318 29.88 -11.37 12.08
N CYS A 319 30.24 -11.91 10.93
CA CYS A 319 29.35 -12.10 9.79
C CYS A 319 29.09 -13.59 9.57
N LEU A 320 27.82 -13.95 9.40
CA LEU A 320 27.37 -15.31 9.13
C LEU A 320 26.74 -15.36 7.73
N GLN A 321 27.14 -16.34 6.92
CA GLN A 321 26.54 -16.59 5.61
C GLN A 321 25.40 -17.60 5.75
N GLY A 322 24.26 -17.33 5.09
CA GLY A 322 23.13 -18.24 5.04
C GLY A 322 23.39 -19.46 4.15
N PRO A 323 22.70 -20.60 4.38
CA PRO A 323 21.67 -20.79 5.41
C PRO A 323 22.27 -20.91 6.82
N VAL A 324 21.71 -20.19 7.79
CA VAL A 324 22.09 -20.30 9.21
C VAL A 324 20.93 -19.94 10.11
N ILE A 325 20.79 -20.64 11.24
CA ILE A 325 19.84 -20.31 12.30
C ILE A 325 20.60 -19.57 13.42
N VAL A 326 20.13 -18.37 13.76
CA VAL A 326 20.59 -17.66 14.95
C VAL A 326 19.47 -17.67 15.99
N MET A 327 19.71 -18.37 17.09
CA MET A 327 18.76 -18.50 18.18
C MET A 327 19.03 -17.51 19.30
N GLN A 328 17.95 -16.95 19.80
CA GLN A 328 17.85 -16.20 21.04
C GLN A 328 16.90 -16.97 21.98
N ASP A 329 16.88 -16.64 23.27
CA ASP A 329 15.95 -17.28 24.20
C ASP A 329 14.47 -17.00 23.88
N THR A 330 14.20 -15.93 23.12
CA THR A 330 12.84 -15.46 22.82
C THR A 330 12.50 -15.43 21.33
N SER A 331 13.45 -15.77 20.45
CA SER A 331 13.24 -15.74 19.00
C SER A 331 14.21 -16.66 18.27
N THR A 332 13.80 -17.14 17.09
CA THR A 332 14.66 -17.86 16.15
C THR A 332 14.73 -17.07 14.86
N ILE A 333 15.93 -16.66 14.46
CA ILE A 333 16.16 -15.89 13.23
C ILE A 333 16.77 -16.83 12.19
N LEU A 334 16.10 -16.98 11.06
CA LEU A 334 16.58 -17.78 9.93
C LEU A 334 17.20 -16.83 8.90
N VAL A 335 18.51 -16.94 8.71
CA VAL A 335 19.19 -16.30 7.59
C VAL A 335 19.15 -17.29 6.43
N GLU A 336 18.30 -17.02 5.45
CA GLU A 336 18.08 -17.93 4.31
C GLU A 336 19.30 -18.00 3.35
N PRO A 337 19.39 -19.02 2.48
CA PRO A 337 20.39 -19.06 1.41
C PRO A 337 20.42 -17.77 0.58
N GLY A 338 21.62 -17.31 0.24
CA GLY A 338 21.84 -16.05 -0.49
C GLY A 338 21.73 -14.79 0.38
N CYS A 339 21.54 -14.93 1.70
CA CYS A 339 21.54 -13.84 2.65
C CYS A 339 22.77 -13.91 3.57
N SER A 340 23.12 -12.80 4.21
CA SER A 340 24.16 -12.76 5.25
C SER A 340 23.68 -11.96 6.45
N ALA A 341 24.15 -12.29 7.65
CA ALA A 341 23.87 -11.53 8.87
C ALA A 341 25.16 -10.98 9.49
N GLU A 342 25.14 -9.74 9.94
CA GLU A 342 26.20 -9.10 10.73
C GLU A 342 25.70 -8.81 12.14
N ILE A 343 26.49 -9.17 13.15
CA ILE A 343 26.22 -8.85 14.56
C ILE A 343 26.72 -7.44 14.85
N THR A 344 25.84 -6.52 15.27
CA THR A 344 26.25 -5.15 15.57
C THR A 344 26.98 -5.06 16.91
N LYS A 345 27.60 -3.89 17.18
CA LYS A 345 28.18 -3.55 18.50
C LYS A 345 27.21 -3.63 19.69
N TYR A 346 25.90 -3.69 19.44
CA TYR A 346 24.87 -3.82 20.47
C TYR A 346 24.24 -5.21 20.53
N GLY A 347 24.63 -6.12 19.63
CA GLY A 347 24.14 -7.50 19.58
C GLY A 347 22.91 -7.68 18.69
N ASP A 348 22.48 -6.62 18.00
CA ASP A 348 21.44 -6.69 16.98
C ASP A 348 21.98 -7.39 15.73
N LEU A 349 21.09 -7.85 14.86
CA LEU A 349 21.47 -8.43 13.58
C LEU A 349 21.05 -7.49 12.44
N ILE A 350 21.99 -7.22 11.55
CA ILE A 350 21.71 -6.60 10.24
C ILE A 350 21.82 -7.71 9.20
N LEU A 351 20.71 -8.02 8.52
CA LEU A 351 20.74 -8.99 7.44
C LEU A 351 20.77 -8.27 6.09
N SER A 352 21.65 -8.72 5.21
CA SER A 352 21.74 -8.30 3.82
C SER A 352 21.13 -9.36 2.94
N ILE A 353 20.20 -8.96 2.06
CA ILE A 353 19.44 -9.84 1.19
C ILE A 353 19.92 -9.66 -0.24
N GLN A 354 20.29 -10.73 -0.92
CA GLN A 354 20.41 -10.70 -2.38
C GLN A 354 19.00 -10.58 -2.96
N THR A 355 18.66 -9.40 -3.48
CA THR A 355 17.30 -9.01 -3.91
C THR A 355 16.83 -9.68 -5.20
N LYS A 356 17.61 -10.59 -5.81
CA LYS A 356 17.16 -11.35 -6.97
C LYS A 356 16.33 -12.57 -6.51
N THR A 357 15.03 -12.37 -6.35
CA THR A 357 14.05 -13.47 -6.40
C THR A 357 13.95 -13.93 -7.85
N ILE A 358 14.66 -15.00 -8.23
CA ILE A 358 14.41 -15.67 -9.52
C ILE A 358 13.63 -16.93 -9.18
N ARG A 359 12.30 -16.85 -9.22
CA ARG A 359 11.48 -18.03 -9.48
C ARG A 359 11.05 -17.94 -10.93
N ASP A 360 11.47 -18.91 -11.73
CA ASP A 360 11.04 -19.05 -13.12
C ASP A 360 9.58 -19.56 -13.10
N ILE A 361 8.64 -18.62 -13.05
CA ILE A 361 7.21 -18.92 -13.00
C ILE A 361 6.70 -19.01 -14.44
N GLY A 362 6.33 -20.22 -14.85
CA GLY A 362 5.73 -20.46 -16.17
C GLY A 362 4.24 -20.12 -16.21
N THR A 363 3.63 -20.31 -17.38
CA THR A 363 2.19 -20.12 -17.63
C THR A 363 1.32 -21.29 -17.16
N GLN A 364 1.92 -22.38 -16.69
CA GLN A 364 1.20 -23.56 -16.21
C GLN A 364 0.58 -23.28 -14.84
N ALA A 365 -0.59 -23.87 -14.59
CA ALA A 365 -1.29 -23.71 -13.32
C ALA A 365 -0.50 -24.39 -12.18
N ASP A 366 -0.01 -23.59 -11.24
CA ASP A 366 0.58 -24.05 -9.97
C ASP A 366 -0.36 -23.63 -8.82
N PRO A 367 -0.83 -24.55 -7.96
CA PRO A 367 -1.77 -24.23 -6.87
C PRO A 367 -1.30 -23.14 -5.89
N VAL A 368 0.00 -23.09 -5.62
CA VAL A 368 0.61 -22.06 -4.77
C VAL A 368 0.61 -20.73 -5.51
N GLN A 369 0.99 -20.73 -6.79
CA GLN A 369 1.00 -19.51 -7.60
C GLN A 369 -0.41 -18.98 -7.86
N VAL A 370 -1.41 -19.83 -8.11
CA VAL A 370 -2.82 -19.41 -8.23
C VAL A 370 -3.27 -18.67 -6.97
N SER A 371 -2.88 -19.16 -5.80
CA SER A 371 -3.17 -18.51 -4.51
C SER A 371 -2.42 -17.18 -4.34
N ILE A 372 -1.15 -17.10 -4.78
CA ILE A 372 -0.33 -15.88 -4.73
C ILE A 372 -0.91 -14.82 -5.67
N PHE A 373 -1.09 -15.13 -6.95
CA PHE A 373 -1.67 -14.22 -7.94
C PHE A 373 -3.08 -13.78 -7.54
N GLY A 374 -3.91 -14.68 -7.00
CA GLY A 374 -5.23 -14.34 -6.48
C GLY A 374 -5.18 -13.27 -5.39
N ASN A 375 -4.28 -13.42 -4.42
CA ASN A 375 -4.07 -12.43 -3.37
C ASN A 375 -3.50 -11.11 -3.91
N LEU A 376 -2.61 -11.17 -4.90
CA LEU A 376 -2.01 -9.99 -5.51
C LEU A 376 -3.06 -9.17 -6.29
N PHE A 377 -3.85 -9.79 -7.15
CA PHE A 377 -4.92 -9.08 -7.88
C PHE A 377 -5.96 -8.49 -6.93
N MET A 378 -6.33 -9.23 -5.87
CA MET A 378 -7.22 -8.71 -4.83
C MET A 378 -6.63 -7.50 -4.11
N SER A 379 -5.32 -7.54 -3.81
CA SER A 379 -4.59 -6.42 -3.22
C SER A 379 -4.62 -5.17 -4.11
N ILE A 380 -4.44 -5.34 -5.43
CA ILE A 380 -4.54 -4.23 -6.38
C ILE A 380 -5.94 -3.64 -6.36
N ALA A 381 -6.99 -4.47 -6.47
CA ALA A 381 -8.38 -4.01 -6.46
C ALA A 381 -8.74 -3.25 -5.17
N GLU A 382 -8.30 -3.73 -4.00
CA GLU A 382 -8.48 -3.02 -2.74
C GLU A 382 -7.69 -1.71 -2.66
N GLN A 383 -6.46 -1.67 -3.17
CA GLN A 383 -5.68 -0.43 -3.21
C GLN A 383 -6.37 0.63 -4.08
N MET A 384 -6.93 0.23 -5.23
CA MET A 384 -7.78 1.13 -6.03
C MET A 384 -8.97 1.63 -5.20
N GLY A 385 -9.64 0.73 -4.46
CA GLY A 385 -10.79 1.08 -3.63
C GLY A 385 -10.46 2.08 -2.52
N ARG A 386 -9.31 1.92 -1.86
CA ARG A 386 -8.83 2.89 -0.85
C ARG A 386 -8.49 4.23 -1.48
N THR A 387 -7.87 4.25 -2.66
CA THR A 387 -7.62 5.50 -3.41
C THR A 387 -8.94 6.21 -3.72
N LEU A 388 -9.94 5.48 -4.23
CA LEU A 388 -11.27 6.01 -4.51
C LEU A 388 -11.93 6.58 -3.25
N GLN A 389 -11.96 5.80 -2.16
CA GLN A 389 -12.57 6.22 -0.89
C GLN A 389 -11.94 7.50 -0.33
N ARG A 390 -10.60 7.62 -0.35
CA ARG A 390 -9.91 8.80 0.22
C ARG A 390 -10.02 10.05 -0.64
N THR A 391 -10.17 9.90 -1.95
CA THR A 391 -10.18 11.03 -2.91
C THR A 391 -11.59 11.47 -3.30
N ALA A 392 -12.59 10.59 -3.14
CA ALA A 392 -14.00 10.93 -3.32
C ALA A 392 -14.49 11.93 -2.28
N ILE A 393 -15.51 12.70 -2.65
CA ILE A 393 -16.13 13.73 -1.80
C ILE A 393 -17.53 13.32 -1.38
N SER A 394 -18.27 12.58 -2.20
CA SER A 394 -19.63 12.18 -1.83
C SER A 394 -19.65 11.21 -0.65
N THR A 395 -20.64 11.39 0.23
CA THR A 395 -20.90 10.50 1.35
C THR A 395 -21.19 9.06 0.92
N ASN A 396 -21.78 8.87 -0.28
CA ASN A 396 -22.08 7.54 -0.81
C ASN A 396 -20.81 6.74 -1.11
N ILE A 397 -19.84 7.32 -1.81
CA ILE A 397 -18.59 6.62 -2.12
C ILE A 397 -17.70 6.56 -0.87
N LYS A 398 -17.53 7.69 -0.18
CA LYS A 398 -16.54 7.81 0.88
C LYS A 398 -16.92 7.10 2.19
N GLU A 399 -18.16 7.26 2.64
CA GLU A 399 -18.62 6.81 3.96
C GLU A 399 -19.49 5.55 3.89
N ARG A 400 -20.41 5.50 2.90
CA ARG A 400 -21.26 4.31 2.71
C ARG A 400 -20.57 3.20 1.93
N LEU A 401 -19.40 3.48 1.34
CA LEU A 401 -18.63 2.54 0.52
C LEU A 401 -19.43 1.98 -0.65
N ASP A 402 -20.30 2.81 -1.22
CA ASP A 402 -21.17 2.43 -2.32
C ASP A 402 -20.44 2.55 -3.66
N PHE A 403 -19.39 1.75 -3.79
CA PHE A 403 -18.54 1.68 -4.96
C PHE A 403 -17.92 0.30 -5.12
N SER A 404 -17.29 0.01 -6.25
CA SER A 404 -16.44 -1.17 -6.44
C SER A 404 -15.32 -0.87 -7.41
N CYS A 405 -14.15 -1.45 -7.15
CA CYS A 405 -12.98 -1.41 -8.01
C CYS A 405 -12.64 -2.84 -8.43
N ALA A 406 -12.35 -3.03 -9.71
CA ALA A 406 -12.17 -4.36 -10.29
C ALA A 406 -11.14 -4.38 -11.42
N ILE A 407 -10.52 -5.55 -11.58
CA ILE A 407 -9.53 -5.87 -12.60
C ILE A 407 -10.13 -6.92 -13.53
N PHE A 408 -9.90 -6.75 -14.82
CA PHE A 408 -10.43 -7.61 -15.87
C PHE A 408 -9.31 -8.05 -16.80
N ASP A 409 -9.43 -9.28 -17.30
CA ASP A 409 -8.56 -9.85 -18.32
C ASP A 409 -8.72 -9.14 -19.69
N GLU A 410 -7.97 -9.59 -20.70
CA GLU A 410 -8.00 -9.05 -22.06
C GLU A 410 -9.35 -9.19 -22.79
N SER A 411 -10.24 -10.04 -22.30
CA SER A 411 -11.60 -10.26 -22.82
C SER A 411 -12.66 -9.43 -22.08
N GLY A 412 -12.28 -8.77 -20.98
CA GLY A 412 -13.21 -8.10 -20.08
C GLY A 412 -13.88 -9.04 -19.07
N GLY A 413 -13.30 -10.22 -18.82
CA GLY A 413 -13.71 -11.14 -17.75
C GLY A 413 -13.18 -10.67 -16.40
N LEU A 414 -14.02 -10.70 -15.35
CA LEU A 414 -13.64 -10.28 -14.00
C LEU A 414 -12.58 -11.23 -13.42
N VAL A 415 -11.49 -10.66 -12.89
CA VAL A 415 -10.41 -11.41 -12.23
C VAL A 415 -10.44 -11.20 -10.73
N ALA A 416 -10.52 -9.95 -10.29
CA ALA A 416 -10.56 -9.58 -8.87
C ALA A 416 -11.36 -8.30 -8.65
N ASN A 417 -11.96 -8.16 -7.47
CA ASN A 417 -12.72 -6.99 -7.06
C ASN A 417 -12.54 -6.66 -5.58
N ALA A 418 -12.58 -5.39 -5.23
CA ALA A 418 -12.64 -4.98 -3.82
C ALA A 418 -14.00 -5.36 -3.19
N PRO A 419 -14.05 -5.74 -1.89
CA PRO A 419 -15.21 -6.38 -1.27
C PRO A 419 -16.30 -5.40 -0.77
N HIS A 420 -16.58 -4.32 -1.50
CA HIS A 420 -17.47 -3.26 -1.02
C HIS A 420 -18.95 -3.49 -1.33
N GLN A 421 -19.31 -3.72 -2.60
CA GLN A 421 -20.71 -3.87 -3.03
C GLN A 421 -20.91 -5.07 -3.98
N PRO A 422 -21.47 -6.19 -3.48
CA PRO A 422 -21.67 -7.40 -4.29
C PRO A 422 -22.58 -7.21 -5.52
N VAL A 423 -23.48 -6.22 -5.50
CA VAL A 423 -24.40 -5.94 -6.62
C VAL A 423 -23.68 -5.52 -7.90
N HIS A 424 -22.45 -4.98 -7.81
CA HIS A 424 -21.68 -4.52 -8.97
C HIS A 424 -21.05 -5.66 -9.78
N LEU A 425 -20.81 -6.82 -9.18
CA LEU A 425 -19.85 -7.82 -9.67
C LEU A 425 -20.19 -8.38 -11.05
N GLY A 426 -21.46 -8.78 -11.26
CA GLY A 426 -21.88 -9.33 -12.55
C GLY A 426 -21.96 -8.26 -13.66
N ALA A 427 -22.36 -7.03 -13.31
CA ALA A 427 -22.67 -5.98 -14.28
C ALA A 427 -21.42 -5.25 -14.81
N MET A 428 -20.34 -5.15 -14.02
CA MET A 428 -19.13 -4.44 -14.47
C MET A 428 -18.42 -5.15 -15.62
N SER A 429 -18.38 -6.49 -15.63
CA SER A 429 -17.81 -7.25 -16.75
C SER A 429 -18.54 -6.94 -18.06
N GLU A 430 -19.87 -6.84 -18.00
CA GLU A 430 -20.67 -6.47 -19.16
C GLU A 430 -20.44 -5.01 -19.58
N ALA A 431 -20.28 -4.10 -18.62
CA ALA A 431 -19.95 -2.71 -18.93
C ALA A 431 -18.62 -2.60 -19.69
N VAL A 432 -17.58 -3.31 -19.24
CA VAL A 432 -16.28 -3.36 -19.92
C VAL A 432 -16.44 -3.88 -21.35
N ARG A 433 -17.05 -5.07 -21.54
CA ARG A 433 -17.24 -5.67 -22.86
C ARG A 433 -18.06 -4.78 -23.81
N GLN A 434 -19.12 -4.13 -23.32
CA GLN A 434 -19.93 -3.22 -24.13
C GLN A 434 -19.15 -1.96 -24.52
N GLN A 435 -18.35 -1.38 -23.62
CA GLN A 435 -17.51 -0.23 -23.98
C GLN A 435 -16.45 -0.59 -25.02
N VAL A 436 -15.80 -1.75 -24.87
CA VAL A 436 -14.85 -2.27 -25.87
C VAL A 436 -15.52 -2.44 -27.23
N LYS A 437 -16.73 -3.01 -27.26
CA LYS A 437 -17.51 -3.19 -28.49
C LYS A 437 -17.94 -1.86 -29.12
N LEU A 438 -18.39 -0.89 -28.32
CA LEU A 438 -18.87 0.40 -28.80
C LEU A 438 -17.73 1.29 -29.34
N GLN A 439 -16.57 1.27 -28.69
CA GLN A 439 -15.41 2.05 -29.11
C GLN A 439 -14.63 1.38 -30.24
N GLY A 440 -14.51 0.04 -30.21
CA GLY A 440 -13.82 -0.73 -31.24
C GLY A 440 -12.40 -0.23 -31.51
N GLU A 441 -12.11 0.08 -32.77
CA GLU A 441 -10.80 0.58 -33.22
C GLU A 441 -10.50 2.03 -32.80
N ASN A 442 -11.42 2.73 -32.15
CA ASN A 442 -11.23 4.11 -31.69
C ASN A 442 -10.54 4.22 -30.33
N LEU A 443 -10.27 3.09 -29.65
CA LEU A 443 -9.55 3.07 -28.38
C LEU A 443 -8.08 3.43 -28.58
N ARG A 444 -7.57 4.30 -27.71
CA ARG A 444 -6.17 4.68 -27.65
C ARG A 444 -5.64 4.51 -26.22
N GLU A 445 -4.32 4.45 -26.12
CA GLU A 445 -3.63 4.52 -24.84
C GLU A 445 -3.96 5.82 -24.10
N GLY A 446 -4.26 5.73 -22.80
CA GLY A 446 -4.66 6.87 -21.97
C GLY A 446 -6.13 7.28 -22.08
N ASP A 447 -6.94 6.62 -22.93
CA ASP A 447 -8.39 6.85 -22.94
C ASP A 447 -9.03 6.32 -21.65
N VAL A 448 -9.97 7.08 -21.09
CA VAL A 448 -10.83 6.62 -19.99
C VAL A 448 -12.29 6.75 -20.42
N LEU A 449 -13.04 5.66 -20.29
CA LEU A 449 -14.42 5.53 -20.74
C LEU A 449 -15.38 5.66 -19.56
N LEU A 450 -16.58 6.14 -19.83
CA LEU A 450 -17.65 6.32 -18.84
C LEU A 450 -18.98 5.79 -19.37
N THR A 451 -19.71 5.08 -18.52
CA THR A 451 -21.08 4.61 -18.80
C THR A 451 -21.89 4.39 -17.52
N ASN A 452 -23.20 4.57 -17.62
CA ASN A 452 -24.18 4.17 -16.60
C ASN A 452 -25.48 3.62 -17.20
N HIS A 453 -25.59 3.58 -18.53
CA HIS A 453 -26.81 3.14 -19.19
C HIS A 453 -27.00 1.61 -19.02
N PRO A 454 -28.22 1.12 -18.70
CA PRO A 454 -28.48 -0.31 -18.52
C PRO A 454 -28.06 -1.21 -19.70
N ILE A 455 -28.27 -0.78 -20.96
CA ILE A 455 -27.85 -1.54 -22.15
C ILE A 455 -26.33 -1.66 -22.29
N ALA A 456 -25.58 -0.84 -21.57
CA ALA A 456 -24.13 -0.77 -21.60
C ALA A 456 -23.52 -1.21 -20.25
N GLY A 457 -24.23 -2.08 -19.52
CA GLY A 457 -23.75 -2.70 -18.27
C GLY A 457 -23.99 -1.90 -16.99
N GLY A 458 -24.77 -0.81 -17.03
CA GLY A 458 -25.20 -0.09 -15.82
C GLY A 458 -26.21 -0.89 -14.98
N SER A 459 -26.05 -0.87 -13.66
CA SER A 459 -26.99 -1.47 -12.68
C SER A 459 -28.23 -0.59 -12.49
N HIS A 460 -27.99 0.69 -12.20
CA HIS A 460 -28.95 1.77 -12.22
C HIS A 460 -28.19 3.07 -12.53
N LEU A 461 -28.87 4.15 -12.92
CA LEU A 461 -28.17 5.33 -13.46
C LEU A 461 -27.18 6.02 -12.51
N PRO A 462 -27.44 6.15 -11.19
CA PRO A 462 -26.47 6.70 -10.24
C PRO A 462 -25.12 5.98 -10.17
N ASP A 463 -25.11 4.68 -10.48
CA ASP A 463 -23.89 3.88 -10.56
C ASP A 463 -23.16 4.17 -11.87
N ILE A 464 -22.22 5.11 -11.81
CA ILE A 464 -21.40 5.45 -12.96
C ILE A 464 -20.14 4.59 -12.96
N THR A 465 -19.94 3.86 -14.05
CA THR A 465 -18.76 3.02 -14.28
C THR A 465 -17.74 3.77 -15.12
N VAL A 466 -16.54 3.91 -14.57
CA VAL A 466 -15.35 4.47 -15.23
C VAL A 466 -14.40 3.33 -15.55
N ILE A 467 -14.05 3.17 -16.84
CA ILE A 467 -13.29 2.02 -17.37
C ILE A 467 -12.05 2.55 -18.07
N THR A 468 -10.88 2.01 -17.74
CA THR A 468 -9.61 2.38 -18.37
C THR A 468 -8.97 1.14 -19.01
N PRO A 469 -8.80 1.12 -20.34
CA PRO A 469 -8.01 0.10 -21.03
C PRO A 469 -6.52 0.23 -20.66
N VAL A 470 -5.89 -0.91 -20.36
CA VAL A 470 -4.47 -0.95 -20.00
C VAL A 470 -3.65 -1.36 -21.21
N TRP A 471 -2.54 -0.68 -21.45
CA TRP A 471 -1.64 -0.92 -22.57
C TRP A 471 -0.24 -1.22 -22.03
N LEU A 472 0.52 -2.07 -22.73
CA LEU A 472 1.94 -2.24 -22.45
C LEU A 472 2.73 -1.09 -23.09
N ASN A 473 3.64 -0.51 -22.32
CA ASN A 473 4.58 0.50 -22.80
C ASN A 473 5.41 -0.07 -23.95
N ASN A 474 5.05 0.27 -25.19
CA ASN A 474 5.96 0.11 -26.32
C ASN A 474 6.86 1.34 -26.35
N SER A 475 8.15 1.16 -26.04
CA SER A 475 9.18 2.17 -26.26
C SER A 475 9.00 2.78 -27.66
N THR A 476 9.27 4.08 -27.82
CA THR A 476 9.10 4.79 -29.09
C THR A 476 9.80 4.15 -30.29
N ALA A 477 10.80 3.28 -30.05
CA ALA A 477 11.50 2.48 -31.06
C ALA A 477 10.71 1.25 -31.59
N ASP A 478 9.73 0.72 -30.84
CA ASP A 478 8.97 -0.47 -31.22
C ASP A 478 7.65 -0.15 -31.96
N LYS A 479 7.28 1.14 -32.01
CA LYS A 479 6.08 1.61 -32.73
C LYS A 479 6.18 1.42 -34.25
N GLU A 480 7.38 1.22 -34.80
CA GLU A 480 7.59 1.05 -36.25
C GLU A 480 7.53 -0.41 -36.75
N LYS A 481 7.46 -1.42 -35.85
CA LYS A 481 7.54 -2.84 -36.26
C LYS A 481 6.26 -3.65 -36.11
N GLN A 482 5.16 -3.09 -35.60
CA GLN A 482 3.89 -3.82 -35.50
C GLN A 482 2.95 -3.52 -36.68
N THR A 483 2.78 -4.51 -37.54
CA THR A 483 1.78 -4.54 -38.64
C THR A 483 0.39 -4.98 -38.16
N GLY A 484 0.10 -4.90 -36.85
CA GLY A 484 -1.19 -5.23 -36.24
C GLY A 484 -1.70 -4.06 -35.39
N ALA A 485 -3.01 -3.84 -35.37
CA ALA A 485 -3.62 -2.85 -34.50
C ALA A 485 -3.28 -3.19 -33.03
N ALA A 486 -2.58 -2.29 -32.34
CA ALA A 486 -2.29 -2.44 -30.92
C ALA A 486 -3.62 -2.59 -30.16
N ARG A 487 -3.68 -3.48 -29.18
CA ARG A 487 -4.88 -3.77 -28.36
C ARG A 487 -4.57 -3.61 -26.88
N PRO A 488 -5.57 -3.25 -26.05
CA PRO A 488 -5.43 -3.31 -24.61
C PRO A 488 -5.08 -4.73 -24.15
N VAL A 489 -4.24 -4.83 -23.11
CA VAL A 489 -3.79 -6.10 -22.53
C VAL A 489 -4.61 -6.51 -21.30
N PHE A 490 -5.24 -5.52 -20.64
CA PHE A 490 -6.16 -5.68 -19.52
C PHE A 490 -7.20 -4.56 -19.55
N TYR A 491 -8.22 -4.67 -18.70
CA TYR A 491 -9.08 -3.55 -18.35
C TYR A 491 -9.17 -3.37 -16.85
N ILE A 492 -9.30 -2.11 -16.42
CA ILE A 492 -9.51 -1.76 -15.03
C ILE A 492 -10.75 -0.89 -14.96
N ALA A 493 -11.60 -1.10 -13.96
CA ALA A 493 -12.79 -0.29 -13.79
C ALA A 493 -13.11 0.01 -12.33
N SER A 494 -13.74 1.16 -12.12
CA SER A 494 -14.36 1.54 -10.87
C SER A 494 -15.81 1.97 -11.13
N ARG A 495 -16.72 1.57 -10.26
CA ARG A 495 -18.13 1.99 -10.25
C ARG A 495 -18.40 2.69 -8.95
N GLY A 496 -19.02 3.87 -8.99
CA GLY A 496 -19.36 4.64 -7.80
C GLY A 496 -20.79 5.16 -7.87
N HIS A 497 -21.51 5.08 -6.76
CA HIS A 497 -22.87 5.60 -6.65
C HIS A 497 -22.83 7.10 -6.39
N HIS A 498 -23.29 7.88 -7.36
CA HIS A 498 -23.43 9.33 -7.21
C HIS A 498 -24.76 9.71 -6.55
N ALA A 499 -24.71 10.56 -5.53
CA ALA A 499 -25.90 10.90 -4.72
C ALA A 499 -27.05 11.57 -5.52
N ASP A 500 -26.72 12.32 -6.57
CA ASP A 500 -27.65 12.93 -7.53
C ASP A 500 -26.99 13.01 -8.90
N ILE A 501 -27.74 12.66 -9.95
CA ILE A 501 -27.35 12.76 -11.36
C ILE A 501 -28.47 13.42 -12.20
N GLY A 502 -29.37 14.15 -11.54
CA GLY A 502 -30.57 14.71 -12.11
C GLY A 502 -31.78 13.78 -12.04
N GLY A 503 -32.87 14.17 -12.70
CA GLY A 503 -34.15 13.45 -12.70
C GLY A 503 -35.30 14.26 -12.10
N ILE A 504 -36.46 13.63 -12.00
CA ILE A 504 -37.72 14.26 -11.57
C ILE A 504 -37.80 14.57 -10.06
N SER A 505 -36.95 13.94 -9.26
CA SER A 505 -36.81 14.24 -7.83
C SER A 505 -35.34 14.38 -7.44
N PRO A 506 -35.01 15.15 -6.39
CA PRO A 506 -33.70 15.10 -5.77
C PRO A 506 -33.39 13.71 -5.23
N GLY A 507 -32.11 13.35 -5.29
CA GLY A 507 -31.63 12.05 -4.84
C GLY A 507 -31.62 11.00 -5.96
N SER A 508 -30.71 10.06 -5.81
CA SER A 508 -30.34 9.05 -6.80
C SER A 508 -31.43 8.04 -7.22
N MET A 509 -32.59 7.97 -6.56
CA MET A 509 -33.60 6.94 -6.83
C MET A 509 -35.02 7.52 -6.84
N PRO A 510 -35.48 8.15 -7.93
CA PRO A 510 -36.83 8.70 -8.03
C PRO A 510 -37.88 7.57 -8.05
N PRO A 511 -38.78 7.46 -7.04
CA PRO A 511 -39.71 6.33 -6.91
C PRO A 511 -40.90 6.39 -7.89
N PHE A 512 -41.07 7.49 -8.61
CA PHE A 512 -42.22 7.74 -9.50
C PHE A 512 -41.85 7.81 -10.99
N SER A 513 -40.61 7.50 -11.34
CA SER A 513 -40.18 7.43 -12.74
C SER A 513 -40.91 6.31 -13.49
N ARG A 514 -41.29 6.61 -14.72
CA ARG A 514 -41.94 5.71 -15.69
C ARG A 514 -41.07 5.51 -16.92
N GLU A 515 -40.19 6.45 -17.20
CA GLU A 515 -39.23 6.40 -18.31
C GLU A 515 -37.81 6.69 -17.82
N LEU A 516 -36.81 6.08 -18.46
CA LEU A 516 -35.40 6.22 -18.07
C LEU A 516 -34.90 7.68 -18.07
N LYS A 517 -35.44 8.52 -18.95
CA LYS A 517 -35.08 9.95 -19.02
C LYS A 517 -35.49 10.74 -17.77
N GLU A 518 -36.41 10.21 -16.98
CA GLU A 518 -36.90 10.80 -15.74
C GLU A 518 -35.97 10.49 -14.55
N GLU A 519 -35.01 9.57 -14.74
CA GLU A 519 -34.07 9.10 -13.72
C GLU A 519 -32.71 9.82 -13.76
N GLY A 520 -32.55 10.82 -14.63
CA GLY A 520 -31.35 11.65 -14.70
C GLY A 520 -30.46 11.34 -15.90
N ALA A 521 -29.17 11.66 -15.77
CA ALA A 521 -28.20 11.53 -16.85
C ALA A 521 -28.02 10.06 -17.26
N CYS A 522 -28.27 9.77 -18.54
CA CYS A 522 -28.20 8.41 -19.08
C CYS A 522 -27.17 8.35 -20.22
N ILE A 523 -25.98 7.82 -19.91
CA ILE A 523 -24.78 7.89 -20.73
C ILE A 523 -24.41 6.48 -21.19
N LYS A 524 -24.54 6.22 -22.50
CA LYS A 524 -24.19 4.92 -23.11
C LYS A 524 -22.69 4.68 -23.18
N THR A 525 -21.97 5.69 -23.67
CA THR A 525 -20.52 5.70 -23.81
C THR A 525 -20.06 7.14 -23.88
N PHE A 526 -18.94 7.44 -23.23
CA PHE A 526 -18.30 8.74 -23.26
C PHE A 526 -16.81 8.57 -22.97
N LYS A 527 -15.95 9.31 -23.67
CA LYS A 527 -14.52 9.42 -23.32
C LYS A 527 -14.36 10.51 -22.27
N LEU A 528 -14.27 10.09 -21.01
CA LEU A 528 -14.06 10.96 -19.86
C LEU A 528 -12.65 11.55 -19.86
N VAL A 529 -11.67 10.77 -20.32
CA VAL A 529 -10.31 11.25 -20.60
C VAL A 529 -9.96 10.83 -22.02
N GLU A 530 -9.40 11.75 -22.78
CA GLU A 530 -8.87 11.50 -24.12
C GLU A 530 -7.56 12.25 -24.27
N ASN A 531 -6.52 11.58 -24.80
CA ASN A 531 -5.16 12.13 -24.91
C ASN A 531 -4.60 12.68 -23.59
N GLY A 532 -4.93 12.04 -22.45
CA GLY A 532 -4.52 12.47 -21.12
C GLY A 532 -5.24 13.73 -20.59
N ILE A 533 -6.27 14.22 -21.29
CA ILE A 533 -7.03 15.40 -20.88
C ILE A 533 -8.41 14.98 -20.38
N PHE A 534 -8.75 15.35 -19.14
CA PHE A 534 -10.08 15.13 -18.57
C PHE A 534 -11.11 16.06 -19.22
N ASN A 535 -12.13 15.47 -19.86
CA ASN A 535 -13.16 16.18 -20.62
C ASN A 535 -14.27 16.72 -19.69
N GLU A 536 -13.92 17.70 -18.85
CA GLU A 536 -14.83 18.30 -17.87
C GLU A 536 -16.05 18.95 -18.52
N ALA A 537 -15.85 19.65 -19.64
CA ALA A 537 -16.92 20.32 -20.37
C ALA A 537 -17.96 19.32 -20.92
N GLY A 538 -17.50 18.25 -21.56
CA GLY A 538 -18.37 17.23 -22.14
C GLY A 538 -19.16 16.46 -21.07
N ILE A 539 -18.52 16.06 -19.98
CA ILE A 539 -19.24 15.36 -18.90
C ILE A 539 -20.22 16.28 -18.18
N THR A 540 -19.89 17.56 -18.02
CA THR A 540 -20.81 18.58 -17.48
C THR A 540 -22.04 18.73 -18.35
N GLU A 541 -21.86 18.80 -19.67
CA GLU A 541 -22.98 18.86 -20.60
C GLU A 541 -23.90 17.64 -20.46
N LEU A 542 -23.33 16.43 -20.39
CA LEU A 542 -24.09 15.19 -20.24
C LEU A 542 -24.86 15.13 -18.92
N LEU A 543 -24.25 15.53 -17.81
CA LEU A 543 -24.88 15.53 -16.48
C LEU A 543 -25.98 16.60 -16.36
N LEU A 544 -25.89 17.70 -17.11
CA LEU A 544 -26.90 18.76 -17.14
C LEU A 544 -27.96 18.56 -18.23
N ALA A 545 -27.73 17.67 -19.20
CA ALA A 545 -28.61 17.42 -20.33
C ALA A 545 -30.07 17.06 -19.95
N PRO A 546 -30.35 16.28 -18.89
CA PRO A 546 -31.73 15.99 -18.49
C PRO A 546 -32.57 17.24 -18.22
N GLY A 547 -31.94 18.30 -17.68
CA GLY A 547 -32.58 19.60 -17.41
C GLY A 547 -33.01 20.38 -18.65
N LYS A 548 -32.57 19.96 -19.85
CA LYS A 548 -32.94 20.58 -21.13
C LYS A 548 -34.18 19.92 -21.76
N LEU A 549 -34.69 18.83 -21.19
CA LEU A 549 -35.83 18.09 -21.74
C LEU A 549 -37.14 18.85 -21.51
N LYS A 550 -37.92 19.04 -22.59
CA LYS A 550 -39.26 19.62 -22.51
C LYS A 550 -40.25 18.59 -21.99
N ARG A 551 -41.14 19.02 -21.10
CA ARG A 551 -42.18 18.19 -20.47
C ARG A 551 -43.58 18.67 -20.86
N SER A 552 -44.53 17.75 -20.89
CA SER A 552 -45.93 18.08 -21.13
C SER A 552 -46.50 18.85 -19.93
N SER A 553 -47.54 19.64 -20.17
CA SER A 553 -48.23 20.32 -19.07
C SER A 553 -48.78 19.31 -18.05
N GLY A 554 -48.41 19.47 -16.78
CA GLY A 554 -48.81 18.57 -15.68
C GLY A 554 -47.82 17.45 -15.37
N GLU A 555 -46.77 17.25 -16.16
CA GLU A 555 -45.67 16.33 -15.83
C GLU A 555 -44.63 17.00 -14.92
N PRO A 556 -43.97 16.26 -14.01
CA PRO A 556 -42.86 16.79 -13.22
C PRO A 556 -41.71 17.28 -14.12
N GLU A 557 -41.12 18.42 -13.75
CA GLU A 557 -39.90 18.91 -14.39
C GLU A 557 -38.74 17.93 -14.16
N ILE A 558 -37.85 17.83 -15.14
CA ILE A 558 -36.62 17.04 -15.04
C ILE A 558 -35.49 18.02 -14.79
N SER A 559 -34.68 17.79 -13.77
CA SER A 559 -33.47 18.56 -13.53
C SER A 559 -32.24 17.84 -14.09
N GLY A 560 -31.21 18.60 -14.48
CA GLY A 560 -29.86 18.05 -14.55
C GLY A 560 -29.34 17.74 -13.15
N THR A 561 -28.10 17.26 -13.04
CA THR A 561 -27.52 17.03 -11.70
C THR A 561 -27.58 18.27 -10.82
N ARG A 562 -27.97 18.07 -9.57
CA ARG A 562 -27.99 19.10 -8.53
C ARG A 562 -26.66 19.18 -7.78
N LEU A 563 -25.76 18.22 -7.99
CA LEU A 563 -24.48 18.06 -7.29
C LEU A 563 -23.29 17.99 -8.26
N LEU A 564 -23.28 18.85 -9.28
CA LEU A 564 -22.27 18.82 -10.35
C LEU A 564 -20.82 18.82 -9.80
N SER A 565 -20.52 19.64 -8.78
CA SER A 565 -19.18 19.70 -8.18
C SER A 565 -18.73 18.38 -7.58
N ASP A 566 -19.66 17.62 -7.02
CA ASP A 566 -19.41 16.37 -6.34
C ASP A 566 -19.29 15.26 -7.38
N ASN A 567 -20.18 15.26 -8.40
CA ASN A 567 -20.05 14.36 -9.54
C ASN A 567 -18.67 14.49 -10.20
N LEU A 568 -18.22 15.71 -10.51
CA LEU A 568 -16.92 15.95 -11.15
C LEU A 568 -15.75 15.51 -10.27
N SER A 569 -15.83 15.75 -8.96
CA SER A 569 -14.79 15.34 -8.00
C SER A 569 -14.71 13.81 -7.88
N ASP A 570 -15.85 13.14 -7.74
CA ASP A 570 -15.94 11.69 -7.62
C ASP A 570 -15.51 10.98 -8.91
N LEU A 571 -15.85 11.53 -10.08
CA LEU A 571 -15.38 11.01 -11.36
C LEU A 571 -13.86 11.12 -11.50
N LYS A 572 -13.25 12.22 -11.02
CA LYS A 572 -11.79 12.37 -10.96
C LYS A 572 -11.17 11.36 -9.99
N ALA A 573 -11.82 11.11 -8.86
CA ALA A 573 -11.41 10.08 -7.90
C ALA A 573 -11.46 8.67 -8.52
N GLN A 574 -12.48 8.35 -9.30
CA GLN A 574 -12.57 7.08 -10.06
C GLN A 574 -11.46 6.93 -11.10
N VAL A 575 -11.14 8.01 -11.84
CA VAL A 575 -9.99 8.03 -12.77
C VAL A 575 -8.68 7.77 -12.02
N ALA A 576 -8.45 8.44 -10.89
CA ALA A 576 -7.26 8.26 -10.07
C ALA A 576 -7.14 6.83 -9.50
N ALA A 577 -8.26 6.25 -9.06
CA ALA A 577 -8.32 4.87 -8.60
C ALA A 577 -7.97 3.88 -9.72
N ASN A 578 -8.50 4.08 -10.93
CA ASN A 578 -8.14 3.26 -12.08
C ASN A 578 -6.65 3.39 -12.43
N GLN A 579 -6.10 4.61 -12.44
CA GLN A 579 -4.67 4.84 -12.70
C GLN A 579 -3.80 4.09 -11.68
N ARG A 580 -4.17 4.13 -10.40
CA ARG A 580 -3.45 3.37 -9.36
C ARG A 580 -3.43 1.87 -9.64
N GLY A 581 -4.54 1.32 -10.13
CA GLY A 581 -4.63 -0.07 -10.55
C GLY A 581 -3.71 -0.38 -11.73
N ILE A 582 -3.63 0.54 -12.70
CA ILE A 582 -2.76 0.40 -13.89
C ILE A 582 -1.30 0.31 -13.47
N ASP A 583 -0.85 1.27 -12.65
CA ASP A 583 0.55 1.33 -12.21
C ASP A 583 0.97 0.04 -11.51
N LEU A 584 0.12 -0.47 -10.61
CA LEU A 584 0.37 -1.72 -9.88
C LEU A 584 0.33 -2.97 -10.77
N LEU A 585 -0.57 -3.00 -11.74
CA LEU A 585 -0.69 -4.14 -12.64
C LEU A 585 0.50 -4.20 -13.63
N LEU A 586 0.96 -3.05 -14.11
CA LEU A 586 2.18 -2.97 -14.92
C LEU A 586 3.43 -3.29 -14.09
N GLU A 587 3.53 -2.81 -12.84
CA GLU A 587 4.61 -3.18 -11.93
C GLU A 587 4.65 -4.70 -11.70
N MET A 588 3.50 -5.35 -11.57
CA MET A 588 3.41 -6.82 -11.50
C MET A 588 3.93 -7.48 -12.77
N VAL A 589 3.52 -7.00 -13.96
CA VAL A 589 4.02 -7.54 -15.23
C VAL A 589 5.53 -7.40 -15.34
N ASP A 590 6.08 -6.26 -14.95
CA ASP A 590 7.53 -6.02 -14.94
C ASP A 590 8.23 -6.93 -13.92
N HIS A 591 7.63 -7.14 -12.74
CA HIS A 591 8.18 -8.00 -11.69
C HIS A 591 8.35 -9.46 -12.13
N TYR A 592 7.39 -9.98 -12.90
CA TYR A 592 7.43 -11.35 -13.43
C TYR A 592 8.10 -11.44 -14.81
N SER A 593 8.69 -10.35 -15.31
CA SER A 593 9.48 -10.38 -16.54
C SER A 593 10.91 -10.84 -16.25
N LEU A 594 11.38 -11.83 -17.00
CA LEU A 594 12.77 -12.32 -16.98
C LEU A 594 13.53 -11.78 -18.20
N GLU A 595 14.86 -11.84 -18.19
CA GLU A 595 15.73 -11.36 -19.29
C GLU A 595 15.30 -11.91 -20.66
N ASP A 596 14.79 -13.16 -20.71
CA ASP A 596 14.39 -13.85 -21.94
C ASP A 596 12.88 -14.18 -22.04
N THR A 597 12.08 -13.89 -21.00
CA THR A 597 10.64 -14.25 -20.94
C THR A 597 9.80 -13.04 -20.52
N PRO A 598 8.89 -12.53 -21.37
CA PRO A 598 8.01 -11.43 -20.99
C PRO A 598 7.03 -11.88 -19.89
N GLY A 599 6.81 -11.03 -18.88
CA GLY A 599 5.92 -11.35 -17.75
C GLY A 599 4.43 -11.33 -18.09
N LEU A 600 4.03 -10.63 -19.16
CA LEU A 600 2.61 -10.49 -19.55
C LEU A 600 1.91 -11.86 -19.75
N PRO A 601 2.44 -12.80 -20.55
CA PRO A 601 1.87 -14.14 -20.69
C PRO A 601 1.65 -14.86 -19.35
N VAL A 602 2.55 -14.69 -18.39
CA VAL A 602 2.44 -15.31 -17.06
C VAL A 602 1.27 -14.69 -16.30
N VAL A 603 1.23 -13.35 -16.20
CA VAL A 603 0.15 -12.63 -15.52
C VAL A 603 -1.21 -12.98 -16.12
N GLN A 604 -1.36 -12.96 -17.45
CA GLN A 604 -2.61 -13.34 -18.13
C GLN A 604 -2.99 -14.80 -17.87
N ALA A 605 -2.04 -15.74 -17.93
CA ALA A 605 -2.33 -17.14 -17.65
C ALA A 605 -2.90 -17.32 -16.22
N TYR A 606 -2.32 -16.66 -15.22
CA TYR A 606 -2.82 -16.73 -13.86
C TYR A 606 -4.16 -16.02 -13.64
N MET A 607 -4.48 -14.96 -14.39
CA MET A 607 -5.84 -14.41 -14.42
C MET A 607 -6.87 -15.49 -14.83
N HIS A 608 -6.58 -16.22 -15.91
CA HIS A 608 -7.43 -17.32 -16.40
C HIS A 608 -7.50 -18.48 -15.41
N HIS A 609 -6.38 -18.88 -14.79
CA HIS A 609 -6.38 -19.96 -13.79
C HIS A 609 -7.24 -19.63 -12.57
N ILE A 610 -7.24 -18.37 -12.13
CA ILE A 610 -8.09 -17.90 -11.03
C ILE A 610 -9.56 -17.97 -11.42
N GLN A 611 -9.92 -17.52 -12.62
CA GLN A 611 -11.29 -17.58 -13.13
C GLN A 611 -11.79 -19.02 -13.26
N ASN A 612 -10.98 -19.92 -13.83
CA ASN A 612 -11.29 -21.35 -13.93
C ASN A 612 -11.49 -21.97 -12.54
N ASN A 613 -10.61 -21.66 -11.60
CA ASN A 613 -10.75 -22.15 -10.22
C ASN A 613 -12.03 -21.64 -9.55
N ALA A 614 -12.39 -20.36 -9.75
CA ALA A 614 -13.63 -19.78 -9.22
C ALA A 614 -14.88 -20.43 -9.85
N GLU A 615 -14.89 -20.64 -11.16
CA GLU A 615 -15.98 -21.33 -11.86
C GLU A 615 -16.17 -22.75 -11.31
N GLU A 616 -15.09 -23.51 -11.21
CA GLU A 616 -15.13 -24.88 -10.71
C GLU A 616 -15.54 -24.95 -9.23
N ALA A 617 -15.11 -24.01 -8.39
CA ALA A 617 -15.54 -23.93 -7.00
C ALA A 617 -17.07 -23.76 -6.90
N VAL A 618 -17.65 -22.87 -7.73
CA VAL A 618 -19.10 -22.65 -7.77
C VAL A 618 -19.85 -23.85 -8.35
N ARG A 619 -19.29 -24.56 -9.35
CA ARG A 619 -19.91 -25.77 -9.92
C ARG A 619 -19.97 -26.95 -8.94
N ASN A 620 -19.07 -26.97 -7.96
CA ASN A 620 -18.96 -28.03 -6.95
C ASN A 620 -19.68 -27.70 -5.63
N MET A 621 -20.20 -26.47 -5.48
CA MET A 621 -21.12 -26.07 -4.41
C MET A 621 -22.52 -26.60 -4.70
#